data_AF-A0A5M3WA27-F1
#
_entry.id   AF-A0A5M3WA27-F1
#
_cell.length_a   1.000
_cell.length_b   1.000
_cell.length_c   1.000
_cell.angle_alpha   90.00
_cell.angle_beta   90.00
_cell.angle_gamma   90.00
#
_symmetry.space_group_name_H-M   'P 1'
#
loop_
_entity.id
_entity.type
_entity.pdbx_description
1 polymer ?
#
loop_
_entity_poly.entity_id
_entity_poly.type
_entity_poly.pdbx_seq_one_letter_code
_entity_poly.pdbx_strand_id
1 'polypeptide(L)'
;MLTGAVARLEHYRGYLQRLDPVGNARLFRASNTEVIARLGRYIEQWRARIVTDWERILMMEQARELHGCLVGTMLDLGAPIDALAASEMARARAFADLMTGRDAAPALTPARMTALLAEYDRPIVEYFRFEDRLIIFVADPDGTVETVDSQVDGPALTALTEELQHWFRVTKVDDLRVRDLFRALGEILWDPIAHLLPEDPETVVTLVPHDALLSVPFHALRDADGKYLVERHATTVLPAASILPPLLARRTSGEKPSRICALVDPEPMPAGYRRLPILRNGFRVVSELFAEAEIYRGAEATDVALLDGVSRRPGVLCLASHAEALPADPMASFVALASGKLTADVVHTLDLPVPLVVLAACETGSGQVTGDGVIGLSRAFLSAGPVAVLMTLWPVIERDSLRLLRRFHDVHLNTPLGTAQALRAAQCSMVAASPQSWAAFTLFGLPQ
;
A
#
# COMPACT_ATOMS: atom_id res chain seq x y z
N MET A 1 -50.05 -49.52 23.93
CA MET A 1 -49.64 -48.55 22.89
C MET A 1 -48.79 -47.40 23.44
N LEU A 2 -49.18 -46.78 24.57
CA LEU A 2 -48.44 -45.65 25.18
C LEU A 2 -46.99 -46.00 25.60
N THR A 3 -46.74 -47.20 26.12
CA THR A 3 -45.40 -47.67 26.52
C THR A 3 -44.41 -47.77 25.35
N GLY A 4 -44.86 -48.20 24.16
CA GLY A 4 -44.02 -48.24 22.96
C GLY A 4 -43.80 -46.88 22.29
N ALA A 5 -44.61 -45.86 22.64
CA ALA A 5 -44.40 -44.48 22.22
C ALA A 5 -43.35 -43.78 23.10
N VAL A 6 -43.41 -43.99 24.42
CA VAL A 6 -42.42 -43.47 25.38
C VAL A 6 -41.03 -44.04 25.11
N ALA A 7 -40.90 -45.37 24.91
CA ALA A 7 -39.63 -45.99 24.59
C ALA A 7 -39.01 -45.47 23.27
N ARG A 8 -39.85 -45.17 22.27
CA ARG A 8 -39.39 -44.54 21.01
C ARG A 8 -38.94 -43.09 21.23
N LEU A 9 -39.66 -42.31 22.02
CA LEU A 9 -39.28 -40.94 22.36
C LEU A 9 -37.96 -40.89 23.15
N GLU A 10 -37.74 -41.81 24.08
CA GLU A 10 -36.45 -41.92 24.80
C GLU A 10 -35.30 -42.35 23.88
N HIS A 11 -35.56 -43.29 22.96
CA HIS A 11 -34.58 -43.68 21.93
C HIS A 11 -34.19 -42.51 21.02
N TYR A 12 -35.17 -41.74 20.52
CA TYR A 12 -34.93 -40.55 19.72
C TYR A 12 -34.27 -39.44 20.53
N ARG A 13 -34.63 -39.25 21.81
CA ARG A 13 -33.96 -38.30 22.70
C ARG A 13 -32.48 -38.65 22.89
N GLY A 14 -32.16 -39.92 23.13
CA GLY A 14 -30.78 -40.39 23.21
C GLY A 14 -30.03 -40.29 21.88
N TYR A 15 -30.72 -40.40 20.74
CA TYR A 15 -30.12 -40.13 19.42
C TYR A 15 -29.84 -38.64 19.22
N LEU A 16 -30.80 -37.76 19.51
CA LEU A 16 -30.66 -36.30 19.41
C LEU A 16 -29.59 -35.75 20.38
N GLN A 17 -29.44 -36.32 21.58
CA GLN A 17 -28.39 -35.97 22.54
C GLN A 17 -26.98 -36.42 22.10
N ARG A 18 -26.88 -37.38 21.18
CA ARG A 18 -25.62 -37.84 20.57
C ARG A 18 -25.31 -37.15 19.26
N LEU A 19 -26.28 -36.45 18.66
CA LEU A 19 -25.97 -35.52 17.59
C LEU A 19 -25.15 -34.40 18.22
N ASP A 20 -24.00 -34.14 17.64
CA ASP A 20 -23.25 -32.91 17.85
C ASP A 20 -23.36 -32.07 16.57
N PRO A 21 -24.50 -31.38 16.32
CA PRO A 21 -24.67 -30.59 15.11
C PRO A 21 -23.60 -29.50 15.00
N VAL A 22 -23.13 -28.97 16.12
CA VAL A 22 -22.10 -27.94 16.18
C VAL A 22 -20.74 -28.51 15.79
N GLY A 23 -20.34 -29.64 16.37
CA GLY A 23 -19.09 -30.33 16.02
C GLY A 23 -19.10 -30.86 14.58
N ASN A 24 -20.22 -31.41 14.12
CA ASN A 24 -20.37 -31.83 12.72
C ASN A 24 -20.30 -30.63 11.77
N ALA A 25 -20.98 -29.52 12.07
CA ALA A 25 -20.88 -28.29 11.27
C ALA A 25 -19.45 -27.74 11.25
N ARG A 26 -18.73 -27.75 12.37
CA ARG A 26 -17.30 -27.38 12.44
C ARG A 26 -16.44 -28.30 11.58
N LEU A 27 -16.65 -29.62 11.66
CA LEU A 27 -15.92 -30.61 10.86
C LEU A 27 -16.15 -30.39 9.35
N PHE A 28 -17.42 -30.19 8.93
CA PHE A 28 -17.74 -29.90 7.54
C PHE A 28 -17.14 -28.58 7.06
N ARG A 29 -17.18 -27.52 7.87
CA ARG A 29 -16.51 -26.25 7.55
C ARG A 29 -15.01 -26.43 7.36
N ALA A 30 -14.34 -27.11 8.29
CA ALA A 30 -12.90 -27.38 8.19
C ALA A 30 -12.55 -28.21 6.94
N SER A 31 -13.33 -29.26 6.66
CA SER A 31 -13.15 -30.08 5.46
C SER A 31 -13.36 -29.29 4.17
N ASN A 32 -14.40 -28.45 4.11
CA ASN A 32 -14.68 -27.62 2.94
C ASN A 32 -13.60 -26.57 2.75
N THR A 33 -13.13 -25.94 3.82
CA THR A 33 -12.03 -24.95 3.80
C THR A 33 -10.77 -25.58 3.19
N GLU A 34 -10.37 -26.78 3.63
CA GLU A 34 -9.20 -27.46 3.07
C GLU A 34 -9.38 -27.85 1.59
N VAL A 35 -10.57 -28.27 1.16
CA VAL A 35 -10.86 -28.57 -0.25
C VAL A 35 -10.72 -27.31 -1.11
N ILE A 36 -11.29 -26.19 -0.67
CA ILE A 36 -11.22 -24.91 -1.39
C ILE A 36 -9.78 -24.38 -1.40
N ALA A 37 -9.04 -24.52 -0.28
CA ALA A 37 -7.64 -24.16 -0.21
C ALA A 37 -6.77 -24.98 -1.18
N ARG A 38 -7.08 -26.27 -1.40
CA ARG A 38 -6.42 -27.09 -2.43
C ARG A 38 -6.70 -26.59 -3.84
N LEU A 39 -7.93 -26.17 -4.13
CA LEU A 39 -8.27 -25.59 -5.42
C LEU A 39 -7.50 -24.28 -5.66
N GLY A 40 -7.43 -23.41 -4.66
CA GLY A 40 -6.60 -22.20 -4.72
C GLY A 40 -5.13 -22.53 -5.03
N ARG A 41 -4.54 -23.51 -4.33
CA ARG A 41 -3.16 -23.96 -4.59
C ARG A 41 -2.97 -24.48 -6.01
N TYR A 42 -3.96 -25.13 -6.60
CA TYR A 42 -3.90 -25.61 -7.98
C TYR A 42 -3.90 -24.47 -8.99
N ILE A 43 -4.76 -23.46 -8.78
CA ILE A 43 -4.79 -22.23 -9.60
C ILE A 43 -3.41 -21.55 -9.55
N GLU A 44 -2.81 -21.44 -8.37
CA GLU A 44 -1.50 -20.82 -8.20
C GLU A 44 -0.37 -21.60 -8.89
N GLN A 45 -0.38 -22.94 -8.81
CA GLN A 45 0.59 -23.77 -9.52
C GLN A 45 0.49 -23.62 -11.04
N TRP A 46 -0.72 -23.39 -11.55
CA TRP A 46 -0.92 -23.14 -12.98
C TRP A 46 -0.42 -21.74 -13.38
N ARG A 47 -0.75 -20.71 -12.59
CA ARG A 47 -0.26 -19.33 -12.78
C ARG A 47 1.26 -19.24 -12.81
N ALA A 48 1.94 -19.91 -11.87
CA ALA A 48 3.40 -19.86 -11.74
C ALA A 48 4.16 -20.38 -12.99
N ARG A 49 3.48 -21.08 -13.91
CA ARG A 49 4.06 -21.56 -15.18
C ARG A 49 4.01 -20.53 -16.31
N ILE A 50 3.31 -19.41 -16.12
CA ILE A 50 3.27 -18.31 -17.09
C ILE A 50 4.61 -17.58 -17.06
N VAL A 51 5.18 -17.32 -18.24
CA VAL A 51 6.58 -16.91 -18.39
C VAL A 51 6.77 -15.41 -18.26
N THR A 52 5.86 -14.60 -18.81
CA THR A 52 6.02 -13.14 -18.78
C THR A 52 5.15 -12.50 -17.69
N ASP A 53 5.66 -11.46 -17.06
CA ASP A 53 4.91 -10.74 -16.01
C ASP A 53 3.66 -10.07 -16.57
N TRP A 54 3.70 -9.61 -17.81
CA TRP A 54 2.53 -9.01 -18.47
C TRP A 54 1.40 -10.03 -18.71
N GLU A 55 1.73 -11.24 -19.15
CA GLU A 55 0.74 -12.31 -19.29
C GLU A 55 0.15 -12.71 -17.94
N ARG A 56 0.96 -12.74 -16.86
CA ARG A 56 0.45 -13.01 -15.50
C ARG A 56 -0.57 -11.95 -15.09
N ILE A 57 -0.25 -10.67 -15.29
CA ILE A 57 -1.14 -9.53 -14.97
C ILE A 57 -2.47 -9.66 -15.72
N LEU A 58 -2.43 -9.87 -17.04
CA LEU A 58 -3.64 -10.00 -17.87
C LEU A 58 -4.50 -11.20 -17.45
N MET A 59 -3.88 -12.32 -17.08
CA MET A 59 -4.61 -13.50 -16.63
C MET A 59 -5.22 -13.33 -15.25
N MET A 60 -4.55 -12.64 -14.32
CA MET A 60 -5.14 -12.28 -13.03
C MET A 60 -6.36 -11.38 -13.21
N GLU A 61 -6.31 -10.45 -14.16
CA GLU A 61 -7.45 -9.59 -14.49
C GLU A 61 -8.65 -10.40 -15.03
N GLN A 62 -8.40 -11.41 -15.88
CA GLN A 62 -9.45 -12.33 -16.35
C GLN A 62 -9.98 -13.27 -15.26
N ALA A 63 -9.16 -13.59 -14.25
CA ALA A 63 -9.52 -14.50 -13.16
C ALA A 63 -10.15 -13.78 -11.95
N ARG A 64 -10.43 -12.47 -12.03
CA ARG A 64 -10.92 -11.65 -10.91
C ARG A 64 -12.20 -12.22 -10.29
N GLU A 65 -13.17 -12.64 -11.10
CA GLU A 65 -14.41 -13.27 -10.60
C GLU A 65 -14.14 -14.57 -9.84
N LEU A 66 -13.28 -15.43 -10.38
CA LEU A 66 -12.91 -16.69 -9.73
C LEU A 66 -12.27 -16.46 -8.36
N HIS A 67 -11.37 -15.48 -8.28
CA HIS A 67 -10.74 -15.12 -7.02
C HIS A 67 -11.73 -14.48 -6.03
N GLY A 68 -12.64 -13.63 -6.51
CA GLY A 68 -13.75 -13.12 -5.69
C GLY A 68 -14.57 -14.26 -5.09
N CYS A 69 -14.94 -15.26 -5.89
CA CYS A 69 -15.63 -16.47 -5.40
C CYS A 69 -14.81 -17.22 -4.34
N LEU A 70 -13.49 -17.33 -4.51
CA LEU A 70 -12.61 -17.98 -3.54
C LEU A 70 -12.64 -17.25 -2.19
N VAL A 71 -12.42 -15.94 -2.19
CA VAL A 71 -12.42 -15.11 -0.97
C VAL A 71 -13.80 -15.13 -0.31
N GLY A 72 -14.87 -14.93 -1.08
CA GLY A 72 -16.24 -14.96 -0.59
C GLY A 72 -16.61 -16.30 0.05
N THR A 73 -16.21 -17.42 -0.58
CA THR A 73 -16.47 -18.75 -0.02
C THR A 73 -15.74 -18.97 1.31
N MET A 74 -14.50 -18.48 1.46
CA MET A 74 -13.79 -18.59 2.73
C MET A 74 -14.44 -17.75 3.83
N LEU A 75 -14.95 -16.56 3.50
CA LEU A 75 -15.73 -15.73 4.43
C LEU A 75 -17.03 -16.44 4.85
N ASP A 76 -17.77 -17.02 3.90
CA ASP A 76 -19.02 -17.76 4.18
C ASP A 76 -18.79 -19.00 5.06
N LEU A 77 -17.61 -19.62 4.96
CA LEU A 77 -17.17 -20.72 5.82
C LEU A 77 -16.71 -20.27 7.21
N GLY A 78 -16.59 -18.96 7.45
CA GLY A 78 -16.10 -18.39 8.70
C GLY A 78 -14.59 -18.57 8.90
N ALA A 79 -13.82 -18.50 7.81
CA ALA A 79 -12.36 -18.67 7.80
C ALA A 79 -11.66 -17.37 7.35
N PRO A 80 -11.57 -16.34 8.22
CA PRO A 80 -11.10 -15.00 7.83
C PRO A 80 -9.60 -14.97 7.46
N ILE A 81 -8.76 -15.73 8.15
CA ILE A 81 -7.33 -15.85 7.79
C ILE A 81 -7.13 -16.54 6.43
N ASP A 82 -7.96 -17.54 6.10
CA ASP A 82 -7.97 -18.19 4.80
C ASP A 82 -8.48 -17.25 3.70
N ALA A 83 -9.49 -16.43 4.01
CA ALA A 83 -9.99 -15.41 3.10
C ALA A 83 -8.94 -14.33 2.82
N LEU A 84 -8.21 -13.87 3.83
CA LEU A 84 -7.10 -12.91 3.71
C LEU A 84 -5.92 -13.52 2.92
N ALA A 85 -5.57 -14.79 3.18
CA ALA A 85 -4.57 -15.49 2.40
C ALA A 85 -5.00 -15.62 0.92
N ALA A 86 -6.27 -15.90 0.67
CA ALA A 86 -6.84 -16.00 -0.67
C ALA A 86 -6.94 -14.64 -1.38
N SER A 87 -7.22 -13.54 -0.67
CA SER A 87 -7.24 -12.20 -1.27
C SER A 87 -5.86 -11.80 -1.77
N GLU A 88 -4.80 -12.23 -1.10
CA GLU A 88 -3.42 -12.02 -1.54
C GLU A 88 -2.95 -13.00 -2.63
N MET A 89 -3.71 -14.07 -2.90
CA MET A 89 -3.53 -14.86 -4.12
C MET A 89 -4.20 -14.18 -5.32
N ALA A 90 -5.32 -13.50 -5.07
CA ALA A 90 -6.07 -12.75 -6.07
C ALA A 90 -5.37 -11.47 -6.55
N ARG A 91 -4.40 -10.99 -5.76
CA ARG A 91 -3.78 -9.66 -5.87
C ARG A 91 -2.28 -9.77 -6.11
N ALA A 92 -1.73 -8.81 -6.85
CA ALA A 92 -0.33 -8.38 -6.90
C ALA A 92 0.76 -9.47 -6.79
N ARG A 93 0.46 -10.66 -7.29
CA ARG A 93 1.34 -11.82 -7.14
C ARG A 93 2.52 -11.70 -8.09
N ALA A 94 2.29 -11.15 -9.29
CA ALA A 94 3.39 -10.80 -10.16
C ALA A 94 4.30 -9.72 -9.55
N PHE A 95 3.83 -8.90 -8.61
CA PHE A 95 4.69 -7.96 -7.91
C PHE A 95 5.55 -8.67 -6.87
N ALA A 96 4.99 -9.58 -6.08
CA ALA A 96 5.80 -10.40 -5.17
C ALA A 96 6.87 -11.22 -5.92
N ASP A 97 6.51 -11.85 -7.05
CA ASP A 97 7.44 -12.57 -7.94
C ASP A 97 8.54 -11.65 -8.46
N LEU A 98 8.20 -10.41 -8.82
CA LEU A 98 9.16 -9.39 -9.26
C LEU A 98 10.23 -9.09 -8.19
N MET A 99 9.80 -9.02 -6.92
CA MET A 99 10.64 -8.67 -5.78
C MET A 99 11.63 -9.77 -5.39
N THR A 100 11.30 -11.04 -5.68
CA THR A 100 12.12 -12.22 -5.35
C THR A 100 13.17 -12.52 -6.41
N GLY A 101 13.26 -11.72 -7.48
CA GLY A 101 13.88 -12.15 -8.73
C GLY A 101 12.98 -13.18 -9.42
N ARG A 102 13.21 -13.52 -10.69
CA ARG A 102 12.29 -14.31 -11.57
C ARG A 102 11.82 -15.68 -11.03
N ASP A 103 12.20 -16.07 -9.83
CA ASP A 103 11.61 -17.16 -9.06
C ASP A 103 10.22 -16.76 -8.54
N ALA A 104 9.25 -17.68 -8.65
CA ALA A 104 7.91 -17.44 -8.12
C ALA A 104 7.97 -17.29 -6.59
N ALA A 105 7.47 -16.17 -6.09
CA ALA A 105 7.35 -15.97 -4.67
C ALA A 105 6.48 -17.09 -4.10
N PRO A 106 6.83 -17.68 -2.95
CA PRO A 106 6.07 -18.79 -2.39
C PRO A 106 4.71 -18.29 -1.87
N ALA A 107 3.61 -18.99 -2.19
CA ALA A 107 2.24 -18.59 -1.87
C ALA A 107 2.00 -18.32 -0.38
N LEU A 108 1.24 -17.27 -0.05
CA LEU A 108 0.82 -16.97 1.32
C LEU A 108 -0.31 -17.92 1.73
N THR A 109 0.04 -19.05 2.34
CA THR A 109 -0.95 -19.90 3.00
C THR A 109 -1.39 -19.27 4.32
N PRO A 110 -2.51 -19.68 4.93
CA PRO A 110 -2.96 -19.15 6.23
C PRO A 110 -1.86 -19.23 7.29
N ALA A 111 -1.18 -20.38 7.41
CA ALA A 111 -0.08 -20.56 8.35
C ALA A 111 1.11 -19.61 8.09
N ARG A 112 1.41 -19.31 6.81
CA ARG A 112 2.46 -18.36 6.46
C ARG A 112 2.02 -16.92 6.67
N MET A 113 0.74 -16.60 6.47
CA MET A 113 0.18 -15.29 6.81
C MET A 113 0.27 -15.05 8.31
N THR A 114 -0.14 -16.00 9.15
CA THR A 114 0.00 -15.89 10.62
C THR A 114 1.45 -15.69 11.05
N ALA A 115 2.39 -16.47 10.48
CA ALA A 115 3.81 -16.29 10.80
C ALA A 115 4.35 -14.92 10.33
N LEU A 116 3.90 -14.44 9.17
CA LEU A 116 4.27 -13.14 8.63
C LEU A 116 3.75 -11.97 9.48
N LEU A 117 2.51 -12.06 9.96
CA LEU A 117 1.91 -11.06 10.86
C LEU A 117 2.73 -10.95 12.16
N ALA A 118 3.11 -12.09 12.74
CA ALA A 118 3.94 -12.14 13.94
C ALA A 118 5.37 -11.60 13.71
N GLU A 119 5.97 -11.88 12.55
CA GLU A 119 7.29 -11.34 12.20
C GLU A 119 7.25 -9.83 11.93
N TYR A 120 6.18 -9.35 11.30
CA TYR A 120 6.01 -7.94 10.97
C TYR A 120 5.69 -7.08 12.19
N ASP A 121 4.99 -7.65 13.18
CA ASP A 121 4.68 -7.06 14.49
C ASP A 121 3.92 -5.72 14.42
N ARG A 122 3.04 -5.57 13.43
CA ARG A 122 2.19 -4.39 13.24
C ARG A 122 0.84 -4.77 12.63
N PRO A 123 -0.24 -4.04 12.94
CA PRO A 123 -1.55 -4.32 12.35
C PRO A 123 -1.56 -4.02 10.85
N ILE A 124 -2.24 -4.89 10.11
CA ILE A 124 -2.50 -4.76 8.68
C ILE A 124 -4.00 -4.59 8.48
N VAL A 125 -4.39 -3.53 7.78
CA VAL A 125 -5.76 -3.30 7.32
C VAL A 125 -5.79 -3.50 5.80
N GLU A 126 -6.37 -4.62 5.37
CA GLU A 126 -6.52 -4.94 3.96
C GLU A 126 -7.95 -4.70 3.48
N TYR A 127 -8.08 -4.02 2.35
CA TYR A 127 -9.35 -3.75 1.71
C TYR A 127 -9.51 -4.74 0.56
N PHE A 128 -10.67 -5.38 0.41
CA PHE A 128 -10.97 -6.24 -0.72
C PHE A 128 -12.35 -5.91 -1.29
N ARG A 129 -12.32 -5.24 -2.44
CA ARG A 129 -13.50 -4.83 -3.21
C ARG A 129 -14.11 -6.01 -3.99
N PHE A 130 -15.38 -6.27 -3.76
CA PHE A 130 -16.27 -7.05 -4.62
C PHE A 130 -17.06 -6.12 -5.54
N GLU A 131 -17.92 -6.65 -6.41
CA GLU A 131 -18.80 -5.82 -7.23
C GLU A 131 -19.88 -5.13 -6.38
N ASP A 132 -20.44 -5.85 -5.42
CA ASP A 132 -21.60 -5.48 -4.62
C ASP A 132 -21.27 -5.01 -3.19
N ARG A 133 -20.04 -5.22 -2.73
CA ARG A 133 -19.60 -4.85 -1.38
C ARG A 133 -18.10 -4.61 -1.27
N LEU A 134 -17.68 -4.06 -0.14
CA LEU A 134 -16.28 -3.95 0.26
C LEU A 134 -16.08 -4.64 1.61
N ILE A 135 -15.17 -5.61 1.65
CA ILE A 135 -14.70 -6.26 2.87
C ILE A 135 -13.41 -5.59 3.33
N ILE A 136 -13.31 -5.35 4.63
CA ILE A 136 -12.12 -4.83 5.30
C ILE A 136 -11.63 -5.89 6.29
N PHE A 137 -10.40 -6.36 6.09
CA PHE A 137 -9.71 -7.25 7.01
C PHE A 137 -8.85 -6.41 7.95
N VAL A 138 -8.97 -6.64 9.25
CA VAL A 138 -8.04 -6.11 10.27
C VAL A 138 -7.30 -7.30 10.85
N ALA A 139 -6.00 -7.38 10.54
CA ALA A 139 -5.13 -8.47 10.92
C ALA A 139 -4.09 -8.00 11.94
N ASP A 140 -4.09 -8.61 13.11
CA ASP A 140 -3.18 -8.28 14.21
C ASP A 140 -1.92 -9.16 14.23
N PRO A 141 -0.85 -8.69 14.90
CA PRO A 141 0.40 -9.45 15.05
C PRO A 141 0.25 -10.84 15.66
N ASP A 142 -0.78 -11.07 16.48
CA ASP A 142 -1.05 -12.37 17.11
C ASP A 142 -1.70 -13.39 16.16
N GLY A 143 -2.02 -12.97 14.93
CA GLY A 143 -2.67 -13.78 13.90
C GLY A 143 -4.19 -13.72 13.91
N THR A 144 -4.80 -12.93 14.80
CA THR A 144 -6.24 -12.65 14.77
C THR A 144 -6.58 -11.84 13.53
N VAL A 145 -7.67 -12.23 12.85
CA VAL A 145 -8.19 -11.52 11.67
C VAL A 145 -9.68 -11.28 11.88
N GLU A 146 -10.03 -10.01 12.01
CA GLU A 146 -11.42 -9.54 12.01
C GLU A 146 -11.82 -9.03 10.63
N THR A 147 -13.09 -9.18 10.27
CA THR A 147 -13.60 -8.76 8.97
C THR A 147 -14.84 -7.91 9.12
N VAL A 148 -14.86 -6.77 8.46
CA VAL A 148 -16.00 -5.87 8.40
C VAL A 148 -16.51 -5.78 6.97
N ASP A 149 -17.82 -5.92 6.80
CA ASP A 149 -18.50 -5.72 5.53
C ASP A 149 -19.15 -4.33 5.54
N SER A 150 -18.60 -3.41 4.74
CA SER A 150 -19.07 -2.02 4.67
C SER A 150 -20.33 -1.85 3.82
N GLN A 151 -20.84 -2.91 3.17
CA GLN A 151 -22.08 -2.91 2.36
C GLN A 151 -22.16 -1.80 1.30
N VAL A 152 -21.00 -1.27 0.87
CA VAL A 152 -20.90 -0.27 -0.19
C VAL A 152 -20.56 -0.96 -1.51
N ASP A 153 -21.35 -0.68 -2.55
CA ASP A 153 -21.07 -1.19 -3.87
C ASP A 153 -19.77 -0.59 -4.46
N GLY A 154 -19.10 -1.39 -5.29
CA GLY A 154 -17.84 -1.01 -5.90
C GLY A 154 -17.92 0.27 -6.74
N PRO A 155 -18.93 0.43 -7.64
CA PRO A 155 -19.07 1.62 -8.49
C PRO A 155 -19.21 2.94 -7.72
N ALA A 156 -19.97 2.96 -6.62
CA ALA A 156 -20.15 4.16 -5.79
C ALA A 156 -18.83 4.57 -5.13
N LEU A 157 -18.06 3.59 -4.64
CA LEU A 157 -16.73 3.83 -4.08
C LEU A 157 -15.77 4.36 -5.15
N THR A 158 -15.77 3.76 -6.35
CA THR A 158 -14.97 4.25 -7.48
C THR A 158 -15.32 5.70 -7.82
N ALA A 159 -16.60 6.05 -7.90
CA ALA A 159 -17.04 7.42 -8.19
C ALA A 159 -16.55 8.42 -7.13
N LEU A 160 -16.58 8.07 -5.83
CA LEU A 160 -16.03 8.92 -4.76
C LEU A 160 -14.52 9.12 -4.92
N THR A 161 -13.77 8.05 -5.25
CA THR A 161 -12.33 8.16 -5.48
C THR A 161 -11.99 9.00 -6.71
N GLU A 162 -12.74 8.86 -7.80
CA GLU A 162 -12.56 9.66 -9.02
C GLU A 162 -12.86 11.14 -8.78
N GLU A 163 -13.94 11.44 -8.02
CA GLU A 163 -14.25 12.82 -7.64
C GLU A 163 -13.12 13.42 -6.80
N LEU A 164 -12.59 12.67 -5.84
CA LEU A 164 -11.46 13.11 -5.02
C LEU A 164 -10.23 13.42 -5.89
N GLN A 165 -9.87 12.52 -6.82
CA GLN A 165 -8.75 12.73 -7.73
C GLN A 165 -8.96 13.94 -8.64
N HIS A 166 -10.19 14.18 -9.10
CA HIS A 166 -10.53 15.35 -9.90
C HIS A 166 -10.19 16.64 -9.15
N TRP A 167 -10.61 16.76 -7.88
CA TRP A 167 -10.36 17.95 -7.07
C TRP A 167 -8.88 18.25 -6.85
N PHE A 168 -8.01 17.25 -6.82
CA PHE A 168 -6.58 17.49 -6.66
C PHE A 168 -5.83 17.83 -7.95
N ARG A 169 -6.46 17.63 -9.11
CA ARG A 169 -5.93 18.04 -10.43
C ARG A 169 -6.32 19.48 -10.82
N VAL A 170 -7.34 20.07 -10.20
CA VAL A 170 -7.76 21.44 -10.53
C VAL A 170 -6.91 22.50 -9.81
N THR A 171 -6.77 23.67 -10.44
CA THR A 171 -5.94 24.78 -9.92
C THR A 171 -6.54 25.47 -8.69
N LYS A 172 -7.87 25.44 -8.55
CA LYS A 172 -8.58 26.03 -7.42
C LYS A 172 -9.44 24.96 -6.76
N VAL A 173 -9.00 24.52 -5.59
CA VAL A 173 -9.67 23.48 -4.82
C VAL A 173 -10.74 24.10 -3.93
N ASP A 174 -11.90 23.44 -3.85
CA ASP A 174 -12.88 23.70 -2.81
C ASP A 174 -12.54 22.84 -1.59
N ASP A 175 -11.84 23.43 -0.63
CA ASP A 175 -11.39 22.76 0.59
C ASP A 175 -12.55 22.17 1.41
N LEU A 176 -13.75 22.77 1.36
CA LEU A 176 -14.91 22.23 2.06
C LEU A 176 -15.38 20.96 1.37
N ARG A 177 -15.52 20.98 0.05
CA ARG A 177 -15.91 19.80 -0.72
C ARG A 177 -14.91 18.64 -0.55
N VAL A 178 -13.62 18.93 -0.56
CA VAL A 178 -12.58 17.92 -0.33
C VAL A 178 -12.67 17.34 1.09
N ARG A 179 -12.94 18.17 2.09
CA ARG A 179 -13.15 17.71 3.48
C ARG A 179 -14.39 16.84 3.62
N ASP A 180 -15.46 17.12 2.89
CA ASP A 180 -16.68 16.30 2.86
C ASP A 180 -16.40 14.95 2.19
N LEU A 181 -15.64 14.93 1.09
CA LEU A 181 -15.22 13.68 0.43
C LEU A 181 -14.36 12.81 1.36
N PHE A 182 -13.41 13.42 2.09
CA PHE A 182 -12.62 12.69 3.07
C PHE A 182 -13.44 12.15 4.24
N ARG A 183 -14.52 12.82 4.60
CA ARG A 183 -15.44 12.34 5.62
C ARG A 183 -16.28 11.18 5.09
N ALA A 184 -16.86 11.31 3.90
CA ALA A 184 -17.64 10.26 3.25
C ALA A 184 -16.80 8.98 3.04
N LEU A 185 -15.54 9.12 2.59
CA LEU A 185 -14.62 7.99 2.50
C LEU A 185 -14.23 7.46 3.89
N GLY A 186 -14.09 8.31 4.91
CA GLY A 186 -13.83 7.89 6.30
C GLY A 186 -14.95 7.03 6.88
N GLU A 187 -16.21 7.35 6.58
CA GLU A 187 -17.39 6.57 6.99
C GLU A 187 -17.39 5.15 6.44
N ILE A 188 -16.86 4.98 5.23
CA ILE A 188 -16.83 3.70 4.54
C ILE A 188 -15.58 2.90 4.90
N LEU A 189 -14.43 3.57 4.91
CA LEU A 189 -13.12 2.92 4.93
C LEU A 189 -12.50 2.84 6.33
N TRP A 190 -12.89 3.70 7.27
CA TRP A 190 -12.18 3.84 8.54
C TRP A 190 -13.06 3.65 9.78
N ASP A 191 -14.17 4.38 9.87
CA ASP A 191 -15.04 4.33 11.04
C ASP A 191 -15.48 2.91 11.43
N PRO A 192 -15.81 2.00 10.47
CA PRO A 192 -16.25 0.65 10.82
C PRO A 192 -15.17 -0.18 11.53
N ILE A 193 -13.89 0.16 11.34
CA ILE A 193 -12.74 -0.57 11.90
C ILE A 193 -12.02 0.19 13.02
N ALA A 194 -12.37 1.44 13.31
CA ALA A 194 -11.62 2.30 14.22
C ALA A 194 -11.46 1.69 15.64
N HIS A 195 -12.47 0.94 16.10
CA HIS A 195 -12.47 0.26 17.41
C HIS A 195 -11.57 -0.98 17.47
N LEU A 196 -11.10 -1.48 16.33
CA LEU A 196 -10.21 -2.64 16.21
C LEU A 196 -8.73 -2.23 16.15
N LEU A 197 -8.43 -0.94 16.11
CA LEU A 197 -7.08 -0.43 15.88
C LEU A 197 -6.42 0.06 17.17
N PRO A 198 -5.08 0.04 17.24
CA PRO A 198 -4.35 0.42 18.45
C PRO A 198 -4.58 1.88 18.84
N GLU A 199 -4.84 2.17 20.12
CA GLU A 199 -5.06 3.55 20.60
C GLU A 199 -3.79 4.43 20.58
N ASP A 200 -2.59 3.82 20.57
CA ASP A 200 -1.33 4.56 20.53
C ASP A 200 -1.09 5.18 19.13
N PRO A 201 -1.03 6.51 19.01
CA PRO A 201 -0.86 7.17 17.72
C PRO A 201 0.49 6.94 17.06
N GLU A 202 1.50 6.47 17.81
CA GLU A 202 2.81 6.13 17.27
C GLU A 202 2.88 4.69 16.74
N THR A 203 1.85 3.86 17.01
CA THR A 203 1.72 2.55 16.38
C THR A 203 1.38 2.69 14.91
N VAL A 204 2.21 2.11 14.04
CA VAL A 204 2.05 2.24 12.59
C VAL A 204 1.02 1.25 12.08
N VAL A 205 -0.07 1.76 11.52
CA VAL A 205 -1.09 0.97 10.83
C VAL A 205 -0.69 0.79 9.36
N THR A 206 -0.63 -0.46 8.91
CA THR A 206 -0.28 -0.79 7.53
C THR A 206 -1.53 -0.98 6.71
N LEU A 207 -1.67 -0.20 5.65
CA LEU A 207 -2.85 -0.21 4.81
C LEU A 207 -2.54 -0.97 3.52
N VAL A 208 -3.43 -1.88 3.12
CA VAL A 208 -3.37 -2.63 1.86
C VAL A 208 -4.62 -2.32 1.04
N PRO A 209 -4.67 -1.18 0.33
CA PRO A 209 -5.83 -0.78 -0.44
C PRO A 209 -5.99 -1.65 -1.70
N HIS A 210 -7.22 -1.89 -2.15
CA HIS A 210 -7.51 -2.59 -3.41
C HIS A 210 -8.05 -1.64 -4.46
N ASP A 211 -7.56 -1.80 -5.69
CA ASP A 211 -8.05 -1.06 -6.84
C ASP A 211 -7.87 0.47 -6.68
N ALA A 212 -8.84 1.28 -7.15
CA ALA A 212 -8.86 2.73 -7.04
C ALA A 212 -8.56 3.28 -5.63
N LEU A 213 -8.74 2.48 -4.57
CA LEU A 213 -8.37 2.85 -3.20
C LEU A 213 -6.87 3.12 -3.01
N LEU A 214 -6.00 2.61 -3.90
CA LEU A 214 -4.56 2.92 -3.87
C LEU A 214 -4.27 4.41 -4.11
N SER A 215 -5.21 5.13 -4.72
CA SER A 215 -5.14 6.57 -4.92
C SER A 215 -5.68 7.37 -3.72
N VAL A 216 -6.28 6.72 -2.72
CA VAL A 216 -6.88 7.39 -1.56
C VAL A 216 -5.79 7.73 -0.54
N PRO A 217 -5.65 9.01 -0.14
CA PRO A 217 -4.77 9.41 0.96
C PRO A 217 -5.43 9.03 2.29
N PHE A 218 -5.31 7.78 2.73
CA PHE A 218 -5.97 7.29 3.94
C PHE A 218 -5.71 8.16 5.18
N HIS A 219 -4.49 8.64 5.34
CA HIS A 219 -4.07 9.54 6.41
C HIS A 219 -4.85 10.88 6.42
N ALA A 220 -5.50 11.27 5.32
CA ALA A 220 -6.34 12.45 5.22
C ALA A 220 -7.86 12.16 5.30
N LEU A 221 -8.27 10.90 5.49
CA LEU A 221 -9.65 10.59 5.84
C LEU A 221 -10.03 11.26 7.15
N ARG A 222 -11.31 11.60 7.30
CA ARG A 222 -11.81 12.27 8.50
C ARG A 222 -12.72 11.34 9.30
N ASP A 223 -12.47 11.29 10.61
CA ASP A 223 -13.32 10.59 11.57
C ASP A 223 -14.61 11.38 11.87
N ALA A 224 -15.52 10.79 12.66
CA ALA A 224 -16.80 11.39 13.01
C ALA A 224 -16.66 12.69 13.84
N ASP A 225 -15.54 12.86 14.54
CA ASP A 225 -15.19 14.09 15.26
C ASP A 225 -14.65 15.18 14.31
N GLY A 226 -14.46 14.85 13.04
CA GLY A 226 -13.90 15.73 12.03
C GLY A 226 -12.38 15.86 12.10
N LYS A 227 -11.68 15.02 12.86
CA LYS A 227 -10.20 14.97 12.86
C LYS A 227 -9.69 14.14 11.71
N TYR A 228 -8.52 14.49 11.21
CA TYR A 228 -7.83 13.71 10.20
C TYR A 228 -7.22 12.45 10.80
N LEU A 229 -7.19 11.38 10.02
CA LEU A 229 -6.60 10.11 10.46
C LEU A 229 -5.13 10.24 10.85
N VAL A 230 -4.38 11.11 10.17
CA VAL A 230 -2.97 11.40 10.49
C VAL A 230 -2.79 11.92 11.91
N GLU A 231 -3.81 12.54 12.50
CA GLU A 231 -3.77 12.98 13.89
C GLU A 231 -3.89 11.80 14.87
N ARG A 232 -4.47 10.68 14.42
CA ARG A 232 -4.75 9.48 15.22
C ARG A 232 -3.71 8.37 15.07
N HIS A 233 -3.20 8.12 13.87
CA HIS A 233 -2.26 7.02 13.62
C HIS A 233 -1.17 7.40 12.62
N ALA A 234 0.01 6.82 12.79
CA ALA A 234 1.00 6.76 11.73
C ALA A 234 0.58 5.67 10.73
N THR A 235 0.70 5.94 9.43
CA THR A 235 0.28 4.99 8.40
C THR A 235 1.37 4.73 7.37
N THR A 236 1.44 3.51 6.88
CA THR A 236 2.18 3.15 5.66
C THR A 236 1.26 2.39 4.71
N VAL A 237 1.56 2.42 3.41
CA VAL A 237 0.77 1.74 2.39
C VAL A 237 1.59 0.61 1.76
N LEU A 238 0.98 -0.55 1.60
CA LEU A 238 1.50 -1.62 0.77
C LEU A 238 0.54 -1.87 -0.38
N PRO A 239 1.03 -1.99 -1.63
CA PRO A 239 0.19 -2.44 -2.73
C PRO A 239 -0.34 -3.87 -2.54
N ALA A 240 0.32 -4.66 -1.70
CA ALA A 240 -0.04 -6.03 -1.34
C ALA A 240 0.64 -6.43 -0.03
N ALA A 241 0.03 -7.29 0.80
CA ALA A 241 0.74 -7.90 1.93
C ALA A 241 1.80 -8.91 1.47
N SER A 242 1.63 -9.52 0.30
CA SER A 242 2.54 -10.50 -0.31
C SER A 242 3.95 -10.00 -0.62
N ILE A 243 4.18 -8.69 -0.64
CA ILE A 243 5.52 -8.11 -0.78
C ILE A 243 6.23 -7.89 0.56
N LEU A 244 5.58 -8.11 1.72
CA LEU A 244 6.23 -7.98 3.02
C LEU A 244 7.44 -8.90 3.19
N PRO A 245 7.41 -10.21 2.87
CA PRO A 245 8.56 -11.08 3.06
C PRO A 245 9.85 -10.59 2.37
N PRO A 246 9.86 -10.24 1.06
CA PRO A 246 11.07 -9.72 0.44
C PRO A 246 11.48 -8.35 0.98
N LEU A 247 10.53 -7.50 1.42
CA LEU A 247 10.89 -6.23 2.05
C LEU A 247 11.55 -6.44 3.44
N LEU A 248 11.02 -7.37 4.24
CA LEU A 248 11.56 -7.71 5.57
C LEU A 248 12.98 -8.28 5.45
N ALA A 249 13.23 -9.10 4.42
CA ALA A 249 14.58 -9.61 4.12
C ALA A 249 15.59 -8.52 3.75
N ARG A 250 15.13 -7.35 3.28
CA ARG A 250 15.97 -6.19 2.93
C ARG A 250 16.06 -5.16 4.06
N ARG A 251 15.38 -5.39 5.19
CA ARG A 251 15.36 -4.45 6.33
C ARG A 251 16.78 -4.21 6.83
N THR A 252 17.19 -2.94 6.88
CA THR A 252 18.47 -2.52 7.44
C THR A 252 18.43 -2.48 8.97
N SER A 253 19.61 -2.42 9.62
CA SER A 253 19.69 -2.07 11.03
C SER A 253 18.97 -0.73 11.26
N GLY A 254 18.33 -0.54 12.42
CA GLY A 254 17.58 0.67 12.78
C GLY A 254 18.43 1.94 12.94
N GLU A 255 19.56 2.02 12.25
CA GLU A 255 20.44 3.17 12.18
C GLU A 255 19.80 4.29 11.35
N LYS A 256 19.94 5.52 11.82
CA LYS A 256 19.45 6.69 11.10
C LYS A 256 20.32 6.98 9.89
N PRO A 257 19.73 7.37 8.75
CA PRO A 257 20.50 7.63 7.55
C PRO A 257 21.39 8.87 7.74
N SER A 258 22.70 8.72 7.59
CA SER A 258 23.65 9.83 7.71
C SER A 258 23.94 10.54 6.37
N ARG A 259 23.68 9.86 5.24
CA ARG A 259 23.98 10.32 3.88
C ARG A 259 22.73 10.42 3.02
N ILE A 260 22.60 11.54 2.29
CA ILE A 260 21.60 11.74 1.24
C ILE A 260 22.25 11.93 -0.13
N CYS A 261 21.69 11.31 -1.16
CA CYS A 261 21.93 11.64 -2.57
C CYS A 261 20.67 12.28 -3.12
N ALA A 262 20.76 13.45 -3.75
CA ALA A 262 19.62 14.18 -4.27
C ALA A 262 19.83 14.66 -5.71
N LEU A 263 18.84 14.44 -6.56
CA LEU A 263 18.75 15.00 -7.90
C LEU A 263 17.64 16.03 -7.91
N VAL A 264 17.97 17.29 -8.20
CA VAL A 264 17.06 18.43 -7.99
C VAL A 264 16.95 19.31 -9.23
N ASP A 265 15.72 19.56 -9.67
CA ASP A 265 15.39 20.45 -10.79
C ASP A 265 16.28 20.21 -12.04
N PRO A 266 16.17 19.03 -12.69
CA PRO A 266 16.99 18.68 -13.85
C PRO A 266 16.85 19.65 -15.03
N GLU A 267 17.93 19.80 -15.79
CA GLU A 267 18.01 20.68 -16.97
C GLU A 267 18.76 20.00 -18.13
N PRO A 268 18.19 19.91 -19.34
CA PRO A 268 16.84 20.32 -19.72
C PRO A 268 15.75 19.45 -19.08
N MET A 269 14.54 20.01 -18.96
CA MET A 269 13.35 19.23 -18.63
C MET A 269 12.78 18.59 -19.90
N PRO A 270 12.09 17.42 -19.81
CA PRO A 270 11.29 16.91 -20.91
C PRO A 270 10.25 17.92 -21.40
N ALA A 271 9.87 17.85 -22.68
CA ALA A 271 8.90 18.77 -23.26
C ALA A 271 7.58 18.78 -22.46
N GLY A 272 7.04 19.97 -22.20
CA GLY A 272 5.81 20.17 -21.41
C GLY A 272 6.05 20.38 -19.92
N TYR A 273 7.28 20.17 -19.42
CA TYR A 273 7.61 20.33 -18.00
C TYR A 273 8.36 21.62 -17.70
N ARG A 274 7.95 22.30 -16.63
CA ARG A 274 8.56 23.56 -16.19
C ARG A 274 9.72 23.32 -15.22
N ARG A 275 10.59 24.32 -15.10
CA ARG A 275 11.63 24.37 -14.07
C ARG A 275 11.03 24.47 -12.67
N LEU A 276 11.80 24.00 -11.68
CA LEU A 276 11.47 23.97 -10.25
C LEU A 276 12.47 24.85 -9.45
N PRO A 277 12.46 26.18 -9.67
CA PRO A 277 13.48 27.07 -9.11
C PRO A 277 13.39 27.21 -7.59
N ILE A 278 12.22 26.99 -6.98
CA ILE A 278 12.07 27.06 -5.53
C ILE A 278 12.72 25.83 -4.91
N LEU A 279 12.49 24.64 -5.46
CA LEU A 279 13.19 23.41 -5.05
C LEU A 279 14.70 23.56 -5.27
N ARG A 280 15.14 23.99 -6.47
CA ARG A 280 16.56 24.18 -6.79
C ARG A 280 17.32 25.04 -5.77
N ASN A 281 16.72 26.15 -5.38
CA ASN A 281 17.35 27.11 -4.46
C ASN A 281 17.13 26.74 -2.98
N GLY A 282 16.00 26.12 -2.67
CA GLY A 282 15.54 25.84 -1.31
C GLY A 282 15.99 24.49 -0.75
N PHE A 283 16.36 23.51 -1.59
CA PHE A 283 16.66 22.14 -1.14
C PHE A 283 17.81 22.05 -0.12
N ARG A 284 18.65 23.09 -0.03
CA ARG A 284 19.71 23.21 0.98
C ARG A 284 19.20 22.97 2.41
N VAL A 285 17.97 23.41 2.72
CA VAL A 285 17.37 23.23 4.06
C VAL A 285 17.10 21.77 4.42
N VAL A 286 17.05 20.88 3.43
CA VAL A 286 16.93 19.42 3.62
C VAL A 286 18.31 18.80 3.70
N SER A 287 19.22 19.15 2.78
CA SER A 287 20.55 18.54 2.75
C SER A 287 21.41 18.86 3.98
N GLU A 288 21.25 20.05 4.57
CA GLU A 288 21.98 20.46 5.79
C GLU A 288 21.58 19.67 7.04
N LEU A 289 20.53 18.84 6.97
CA LEU A 289 20.14 17.94 8.07
C LEU A 289 21.00 16.67 8.10
N PHE A 290 21.66 16.32 7.00
CA PHE A 290 22.47 15.11 6.87
C PHE A 290 23.94 15.41 7.13
N ALA A 291 24.68 14.44 7.65
CA ALA A 291 26.12 14.56 7.84
C ALA A 291 26.85 14.64 6.49
N GLU A 292 26.35 13.91 5.49
CA GLU A 292 26.89 13.89 4.14
C GLU A 292 25.77 14.08 3.12
N ALA A 293 25.96 14.99 2.16
CA ALA A 293 24.96 15.29 1.14
C ALA A 293 25.61 15.46 -0.23
N GLU A 294 25.16 14.66 -1.19
CA GLU A 294 25.50 14.79 -2.60
C GLU A 294 24.27 15.31 -3.35
N ILE A 295 24.39 16.49 -3.96
CA ILE A 295 23.26 17.16 -4.60
C ILE A 295 23.64 17.51 -6.04
N TYR A 296 22.98 16.86 -6.99
CA TYR A 296 23.13 17.12 -8.41
C TYR A 296 21.99 18.03 -8.87
N ARG A 297 22.31 19.19 -9.46
CA ARG A 297 21.31 20.20 -9.84
C ARG A 297 21.33 20.51 -11.33
N GLY A 298 20.16 20.74 -11.92
CA GLY A 298 20.09 21.12 -13.34
C GLY A 298 20.72 20.07 -14.24
N ALA A 299 21.69 20.49 -15.06
CA ALA A 299 22.39 19.61 -15.99
C ALA A 299 23.16 18.46 -15.36
N GLU A 300 23.46 18.54 -14.05
CA GLU A 300 24.15 17.47 -13.33
C GLU A 300 23.19 16.33 -12.93
N ALA A 301 21.88 16.58 -12.89
CA ALA A 301 20.87 15.61 -12.43
C ALA A 301 20.56 14.54 -13.50
N THR A 302 21.57 13.75 -13.86
CA THR A 302 21.51 12.70 -14.89
C THR A 302 21.34 11.32 -14.26
N ASP A 303 20.98 10.34 -15.08
CA ASP A 303 21.02 8.91 -14.77
C ASP A 303 22.43 8.45 -14.34
N VAL A 304 23.49 8.95 -14.98
CA VAL A 304 24.88 8.66 -14.57
C VAL A 304 25.15 9.15 -13.14
N ALA A 305 24.73 10.37 -12.82
CA ALA A 305 24.88 10.93 -11.48
C ALA A 305 24.04 10.17 -10.43
N LEU A 306 22.84 9.74 -10.81
CA LEU A 306 22.01 8.87 -9.96
C LEU A 306 22.76 7.58 -9.61
N LEU A 307 23.32 6.89 -10.60
CA LEU A 307 24.04 5.64 -10.40
C LEU A 307 25.34 5.83 -9.60
N ASP A 308 26.10 6.90 -9.87
CA ASP A 308 27.30 7.24 -9.08
C ASP A 308 26.93 7.49 -7.61
N GLY A 309 25.92 8.32 -7.36
CA GLY A 309 25.47 8.63 -6.00
C GLY A 309 24.94 7.39 -5.27
N VAL A 310 24.18 6.52 -5.94
CA VAL A 310 23.68 5.25 -5.38
C VAL A 310 24.81 4.28 -5.06
N SER A 311 25.89 4.24 -5.86
CA SER A 311 27.05 3.37 -5.61
C SER A 311 27.71 3.62 -4.26
N ARG A 312 27.53 4.82 -3.71
CA ARG A 312 28.00 5.26 -2.39
C ARG A 312 27.06 4.89 -1.25
N ARG A 313 25.99 4.13 -1.52
CA ARG A 313 25.02 3.61 -0.54
C ARG A 313 24.45 4.70 0.39
N PRO A 314 23.82 5.75 -0.16
CA PRO A 314 23.16 6.74 0.67
C PRO A 314 21.99 6.09 1.42
N GLY A 315 21.71 6.56 2.63
CA GLY A 315 20.53 6.14 3.38
C GLY A 315 19.23 6.67 2.77
N VAL A 316 19.31 7.77 2.02
CA VAL A 316 18.20 8.39 1.30
C VAL A 316 18.60 8.75 -0.13
N LEU A 317 17.82 8.32 -1.12
CA LEU A 317 17.86 8.84 -2.48
C LEU A 317 16.65 9.76 -2.70
N CYS A 318 16.87 11.04 -3.01
CA CYS A 318 15.80 12.00 -3.26
C CYS A 318 15.79 12.45 -4.72
N LEU A 319 14.67 12.21 -5.41
CA LEU A 319 14.40 12.70 -6.76
C LEU A 319 13.39 13.85 -6.66
N ALA A 320 13.89 15.08 -6.59
CA ALA A 320 13.10 16.30 -6.53
C ALA A 320 12.96 16.90 -7.94
N SER A 321 12.04 16.33 -8.70
CA SER A 321 11.85 16.59 -10.13
C SER A 321 10.37 16.56 -10.49
N HIS A 322 10.04 16.53 -11.78
CA HIS A 322 8.71 16.10 -12.23
C HIS A 322 8.67 14.59 -12.41
N ALA A 323 7.49 14.04 -12.24
CA ALA A 323 7.19 12.68 -12.61
C ALA A 323 5.79 12.66 -13.24
N GLU A 324 5.49 11.56 -13.92
CA GLU A 324 4.20 11.35 -14.55
C GLU A 324 3.90 9.87 -14.50
N ALA A 325 2.81 9.52 -13.83
CA ALA A 325 2.21 8.21 -13.94
C ALA A 325 1.32 8.20 -15.18
N LEU A 326 1.52 7.20 -16.03
CA LEU A 326 0.79 7.04 -17.29
C LEU A 326 -0.11 5.80 -17.16
N PRO A 327 -1.40 5.94 -16.77
CA PRO A 327 -2.27 4.79 -16.61
C PRO A 327 -2.39 3.95 -17.88
N ALA A 328 -2.45 4.55 -19.06
CA ALA A 328 -2.57 3.80 -20.32
C ALA A 328 -1.30 2.99 -20.67
N ASP A 329 -0.14 3.38 -20.16
CA ASP A 329 1.13 2.67 -20.32
C ASP A 329 1.98 2.83 -19.04
N PRO A 330 1.67 2.03 -18.00
CA PRO A 330 2.30 2.20 -16.70
C PRO A 330 3.82 2.04 -16.71
N MET A 331 4.37 1.27 -17.65
CA MET A 331 5.82 1.07 -17.79
C MET A 331 6.54 2.29 -18.39
N ALA A 332 5.82 3.10 -19.18
CA ALA A 332 6.32 4.39 -19.66
C ALA A 332 6.21 5.52 -18.62
N SER A 333 5.56 5.30 -17.46
CA SER A 333 5.57 6.25 -16.34
C SER A 333 7.01 6.61 -15.98
N PHE A 334 7.31 7.86 -15.67
CA PHE A 334 8.71 8.31 -15.55
C PHE A 334 8.94 9.36 -14.48
N VAL A 335 10.21 9.47 -14.07
CA VAL A 335 10.78 10.63 -13.38
C VAL A 335 11.66 11.40 -14.36
N ALA A 336 11.50 12.71 -14.44
CA ALA A 336 12.32 13.55 -15.30
C ALA A 336 13.75 13.66 -14.75
N LEU A 337 14.75 13.51 -15.61
CA LEU A 337 16.18 13.73 -15.39
C LEU A 337 16.73 14.64 -16.49
N ALA A 338 17.95 15.16 -16.29
CA ALA A 338 18.62 15.99 -17.28
C ALA A 338 18.98 15.20 -18.56
N SER A 339 19.16 13.88 -18.44
CA SER A 339 19.38 12.96 -19.56
C SER A 339 18.09 12.46 -20.21
N GLY A 340 16.91 12.87 -19.74
CA GLY A 340 15.61 12.50 -20.32
C GLY A 340 14.62 11.95 -19.30
N LYS A 341 13.95 10.85 -19.65
CA LYS A 341 12.95 10.20 -18.80
C LYS A 341 13.55 8.94 -18.16
N LEU A 342 13.59 8.88 -16.84
CA LEU A 342 13.84 7.65 -16.10
C LEU A 342 12.50 6.91 -15.95
N THR A 343 12.22 6.03 -16.90
CA THR A 343 10.96 5.29 -17.01
C THR A 343 10.89 4.09 -16.06
N ALA A 344 9.68 3.64 -15.74
CA ALA A 344 9.45 2.55 -14.79
C ALA A 344 10.04 1.21 -15.28
N ASP A 345 10.06 0.96 -16.59
CA ASP A 345 10.74 -0.19 -17.20
C ASP A 345 12.26 -0.16 -16.97
N VAL A 346 12.89 1.00 -17.09
CA VAL A 346 14.31 1.20 -16.80
C VAL A 346 14.57 1.01 -15.32
N VAL A 347 13.80 1.69 -14.45
CA VAL A 347 13.94 1.60 -12.98
C VAL A 347 13.86 0.15 -12.51
N HIS A 348 12.96 -0.64 -13.09
CA HIS A 348 12.81 -2.04 -12.75
C HIS A 348 14.08 -2.88 -13.00
N THR A 349 14.96 -2.46 -13.93
CA THR A 349 16.23 -3.14 -14.20
C THR A 349 17.39 -2.66 -13.33
N LEU A 350 17.19 -1.61 -12.53
CA LEU A 350 18.23 -1.05 -11.67
C LEU A 350 18.35 -1.83 -10.35
N ASP A 351 19.54 -1.79 -9.78
CA ASP A 351 19.80 -2.15 -8.38
C ASP A 351 20.02 -0.86 -7.58
N LEU A 352 19.05 -0.53 -6.74
CA LEU A 352 19.01 0.66 -5.89
C LEU A 352 19.08 0.24 -4.43
N PRO A 353 20.27 -0.12 -3.89
CA PRO A 353 20.45 -0.56 -2.51
C PRO A 353 20.40 0.62 -1.52
N VAL A 354 19.29 1.37 -1.54
CA VAL A 354 19.03 2.54 -0.70
C VAL A 354 17.77 2.27 0.14
N PRO A 355 17.80 2.44 1.48
CA PRO A 355 16.64 2.09 2.31
C PRO A 355 15.37 2.90 1.98
N LEU A 356 15.53 4.20 1.71
CA LEU A 356 14.44 5.12 1.40
C LEU A 356 14.68 5.85 0.08
N VAL A 357 13.70 5.78 -0.82
CA VAL A 357 13.59 6.70 -1.96
C VAL A 357 12.52 7.75 -1.67
N VAL A 358 12.83 9.02 -1.92
CA VAL A 358 11.89 10.13 -1.86
C VAL A 358 11.66 10.64 -3.28
N LEU A 359 10.48 10.39 -3.82
CA LEU A 359 10.01 10.96 -5.08
C LEU A 359 9.24 12.24 -4.77
N ALA A 360 9.97 13.35 -4.66
CA ALA A 360 9.38 14.67 -4.51
C ALA A 360 8.97 15.20 -5.90
N ALA A 361 8.11 14.44 -6.56
CA ALA A 361 7.78 14.61 -7.97
C ALA A 361 6.30 14.36 -8.25
N CYS A 362 5.71 15.24 -9.06
CA CYS A 362 4.28 15.25 -9.42
C CYS A 362 3.80 13.88 -9.92
N GLU A 363 2.55 13.49 -9.61
CA GLU A 363 1.87 12.30 -10.16
C GLU A 363 2.67 10.98 -10.10
N THR A 364 3.14 10.57 -8.93
CA THR A 364 3.90 9.32 -8.76
C THR A 364 3.06 8.14 -8.27
N GLY A 365 1.88 8.42 -7.69
CA GLY A 365 0.96 7.41 -7.16
C GLY A 365 -0.26 7.06 -8.04
N SER A 366 -0.57 7.85 -9.07
CA SER A 366 -1.73 7.64 -9.95
C SER A 366 -1.40 6.71 -11.13
N GLY A 367 -0.89 5.51 -10.84
CA GLY A 367 -0.74 4.46 -11.85
C GLY A 367 -2.09 3.87 -12.26
N GLN A 368 -2.15 3.12 -13.36
CA GLN A 368 -3.32 2.28 -13.61
C GLN A 368 -3.34 1.20 -12.54
N VAL A 369 -4.49 1.06 -11.89
CA VAL A 369 -4.72 -0.05 -10.99
C VAL A 369 -5.27 -1.20 -11.81
N THR A 370 -4.55 -2.32 -11.82
CA THR A 370 -4.96 -3.55 -12.51
C THR A 370 -5.36 -4.60 -11.48
N GLY A 371 -5.79 -5.78 -11.94
CA GLY A 371 -6.02 -6.94 -11.04
C GLY A 371 -4.80 -7.32 -10.19
N ASP A 372 -3.60 -6.88 -10.58
CA ASP A 372 -2.32 -7.16 -9.90
C ASP A 372 -1.81 -5.97 -9.05
N GLY A 373 -2.68 -5.02 -8.68
CA GLY A 373 -2.33 -3.84 -7.88
C GLY A 373 -1.90 -2.61 -8.70
N VAL A 374 -1.15 -1.68 -8.09
CA VAL A 374 -0.61 -0.50 -8.81
C VAL A 374 0.51 -0.95 -9.74
N ILE A 375 0.35 -0.68 -11.04
CA ILE A 375 1.48 -0.66 -11.96
C ILE A 375 1.90 0.80 -12.11
N GLY A 376 3.19 1.09 -11.90
CA GLY A 376 3.73 2.44 -11.99
C GLY A 376 5.04 2.62 -11.23
N LEU A 377 5.33 3.85 -10.81
CA LEU A 377 6.60 4.22 -10.20
C LEU A 377 6.79 3.60 -8.80
N SER A 378 5.73 3.51 -7.97
CA SER A 378 5.81 2.86 -6.65
C SER A 378 6.33 1.42 -6.75
N ARG A 379 5.74 0.64 -7.65
CA ARG A 379 6.12 -0.75 -7.94
C ARG A 379 7.55 -0.82 -8.49
N ALA A 380 7.88 0.01 -9.47
CA ALA A 380 9.20 0.02 -10.10
C ALA A 380 10.30 0.29 -9.06
N PHE A 381 10.15 1.36 -8.26
CA PHE A 381 11.13 1.70 -7.23
C PHE A 381 11.23 0.64 -6.14
N LEU A 382 10.12 0.15 -5.56
CA LEU A 382 10.20 -0.91 -4.54
C LEU A 382 10.89 -2.18 -5.09
N SER A 383 10.63 -2.54 -6.35
CA SER A 383 11.28 -3.68 -7.01
C SER A 383 12.78 -3.51 -7.18
N ALA A 384 13.25 -2.28 -7.40
CA ALA A 384 14.64 -1.97 -7.63
C ALA A 384 15.52 -2.06 -6.38
N GLY A 385 14.96 -2.19 -5.16
CA GLY A 385 15.77 -2.37 -3.95
C GLY A 385 15.21 -1.76 -2.67
N PRO A 386 14.79 -0.47 -2.66
CA PRO A 386 14.32 0.23 -1.48
C PRO A 386 13.24 -0.51 -0.71
N VAL A 387 13.31 -0.45 0.62
CA VAL A 387 12.27 -1.01 1.46
C VAL A 387 11.08 -0.06 1.60
N ALA A 388 11.30 1.23 1.35
CA ALA A 388 10.27 2.25 1.39
C ALA A 388 10.46 3.32 0.31
N VAL A 389 9.34 3.84 -0.19
CA VAL A 389 9.29 4.93 -1.15
C VAL A 389 8.28 5.97 -0.66
N LEU A 390 8.75 7.17 -0.34
CA LEU A 390 7.91 8.33 -0.07
C LEU A 390 7.61 9.04 -1.39
N MET A 391 6.34 9.19 -1.75
CA MET A 391 5.96 9.81 -3.03
C MET A 391 4.66 10.60 -2.91
N THR A 392 4.31 11.37 -3.94
CA THR A 392 3.08 12.18 -3.96
C THR A 392 2.01 11.63 -4.89
N LEU A 393 0.78 11.52 -4.40
CA LEU A 393 -0.38 11.05 -5.16
C LEU A 393 -0.79 12.03 -6.29
N TRP A 394 -0.54 13.33 -6.10
CA TRP A 394 -0.83 14.41 -7.07
C TRP A 394 0.26 15.50 -7.04
N PRO A 395 0.27 16.45 -7.99
CA PRO A 395 1.23 17.57 -8.00
C PRO A 395 1.11 18.48 -6.76
N VAL A 396 2.24 18.77 -6.12
CA VAL A 396 2.30 19.66 -4.94
C VAL A 396 3.09 20.93 -5.25
N ILE A 397 2.73 22.03 -4.61
CA ILE A 397 3.46 23.30 -4.69
C ILE A 397 4.86 23.15 -4.10
N GLU A 398 5.90 23.62 -4.81
CA GLU A 398 7.31 23.46 -4.41
C GLU A 398 7.62 23.88 -2.96
N ARG A 399 6.99 24.96 -2.47
CA ARG A 399 7.17 25.46 -1.10
C ARG A 399 6.64 24.50 -0.05
N ASP A 400 5.48 23.90 -0.31
CA ASP A 400 4.84 22.95 0.61
C ASP A 400 5.65 21.65 0.64
N SER A 401 6.13 21.19 -0.52
CA SER A 401 7.04 20.05 -0.60
C SER A 401 8.32 20.28 0.21
N LEU A 402 8.99 21.43 0.08
CA LEU A 402 10.18 21.74 0.88
C LEU A 402 9.89 21.78 2.37
N ARG A 403 8.76 22.38 2.76
CA ARG A 403 8.36 22.48 4.17
C ARG A 403 8.13 21.09 4.78
N LEU A 404 7.39 20.24 4.07
CA LEU A 404 7.08 18.89 4.51
C LEU A 404 8.33 18.02 4.55
N LEU A 405 9.14 18.00 3.48
CA LEU A 405 10.37 17.20 3.42
C LEU A 405 11.39 17.61 4.48
N ARG A 406 11.56 18.91 4.72
CA ARG A 406 12.43 19.39 5.80
C ARG A 406 11.96 18.87 7.14
N ARG A 407 10.65 18.98 7.44
CA ARG A 407 10.10 18.52 8.72
C ARG A 407 10.17 17.00 8.86
N PHE A 408 9.88 16.27 7.80
CA PHE A 408 9.99 14.82 7.73
C PHE A 408 11.40 14.35 8.06
N HIS A 409 12.41 14.87 7.34
CA HIS A 409 13.80 14.48 7.58
C HIS A 409 14.30 14.95 8.96
N ASP A 410 13.95 16.16 9.41
CA ASP A 410 14.29 16.64 10.75
C ASP A 410 13.80 15.69 11.84
N VAL A 411 12.53 15.28 11.80
CA VAL A 411 11.98 14.33 12.76
C VAL A 411 12.61 12.95 12.62
N HIS A 412 12.75 12.44 11.40
CA HIS A 412 13.30 11.11 11.16
C HIS A 412 14.75 10.96 11.64
N LEU A 413 15.56 12.01 11.49
CA LEU A 413 16.98 12.01 11.85
C LEU A 413 17.22 12.32 13.33
N ASN A 414 16.44 13.22 13.93
CA ASN A 414 16.70 13.74 15.28
C ASN A 414 15.86 13.08 16.39
N THR A 415 15.04 12.08 16.06
CA THR A 415 14.18 11.35 17.03
C THR A 415 14.26 9.84 16.80
N PRO A 416 13.85 9.00 17.78
CA PRO A 416 13.80 7.55 17.56
C PRO A 416 12.67 7.10 16.61
N LEU A 417 11.81 8.02 16.15
CA LEU A 417 10.65 7.71 15.32
C LEU A 417 11.05 7.22 13.93
N GLY A 418 10.33 6.23 13.42
CA GLY A 418 10.53 5.70 12.07
C GLY A 418 9.97 6.61 10.97
N THR A 419 10.09 6.19 9.71
CA THR A 419 9.66 6.99 8.55
C THR A 419 8.16 7.30 8.56
N ALA A 420 7.28 6.35 8.90
CA ALA A 420 5.84 6.60 8.97
C ALA A 420 5.47 7.63 10.05
N GLN A 421 6.07 7.53 11.24
CA GLN A 421 5.83 8.48 12.33
C GLN A 421 6.42 9.87 12.01
N ALA A 422 7.58 9.93 11.35
CA ALA A 422 8.16 11.19 10.89
C ALA A 422 7.30 11.87 9.83
N LEU A 423 6.71 11.10 8.90
CA LEU A 423 5.78 11.63 7.90
C LEU A 423 4.53 12.17 8.57
N ARG A 424 3.95 11.40 9.51
CA ARG A 424 2.83 11.85 10.34
C ARG A 424 3.14 13.17 11.02
N ALA A 425 4.28 13.29 11.70
CA ALA A 425 4.67 14.52 12.39
C ALA A 425 4.79 15.72 11.44
N ALA A 426 5.28 15.51 10.21
CA ALA A 426 5.34 16.54 9.19
C ALA A 426 3.95 16.95 8.70
N GLN A 427 3.07 16.00 8.42
CA GLN A 427 1.69 16.24 7.98
C GLN A 427 0.84 16.92 9.06
N CYS A 428 0.93 16.46 10.32
CA CYS A 428 0.29 17.10 11.48
C CYS A 428 0.72 18.56 11.66
N SER A 429 1.94 18.93 11.26
CA SER A 429 2.38 20.34 11.30
C SER A 429 1.72 21.23 10.23
N MET A 430 0.98 20.63 9.29
CA MET A 430 0.38 21.27 8.12
C MET A 430 -1.15 21.07 8.02
N VAL A 431 -1.80 20.32 8.93
CA VAL A 431 -3.25 20.01 8.86
C VAL A 431 -4.17 21.25 8.85
N ALA A 432 -3.69 22.39 9.33
CA ALA A 432 -4.42 23.66 9.26
C ALA A 432 -4.46 24.27 7.84
N ALA A 433 -3.56 23.85 6.95
CA ALA A 433 -3.54 24.25 5.55
C ALA A 433 -4.52 23.40 4.71
N SER A 434 -4.68 23.78 3.43
CA SER A 434 -5.45 22.96 2.49
C SER A 434 -4.86 21.54 2.41
N PRO A 435 -5.68 20.48 2.41
CA PRO A 435 -5.22 19.11 2.23
C PRO A 435 -4.40 18.90 0.95
N GLN A 436 -4.63 19.69 -0.09
CA GLN A 436 -3.85 19.62 -1.33
C GLN A 436 -2.34 19.80 -1.09
N SER A 437 -1.95 20.55 -0.05
CA SER A 437 -0.56 20.86 0.28
C SER A 437 0.19 19.74 1.04
N TRP A 438 -0.51 18.87 1.78
CA TRP A 438 0.14 17.92 2.70
C TRP A 438 -0.33 16.47 2.55
N ALA A 439 -1.60 16.26 2.14
CA ALA A 439 -2.20 14.93 2.02
C ALA A 439 -1.71 14.15 0.79
N ALA A 440 -0.93 14.79 -0.09
CA ALA A 440 -0.38 14.14 -1.26
C ALA A 440 0.67 13.10 -0.90
N PHE A 441 1.42 13.33 0.18
CA PHE A 441 2.58 12.51 0.55
C PHE A 441 2.14 11.20 1.18
N THR A 442 2.52 10.09 0.56
CA THR A 442 2.23 8.74 1.03
C THR A 442 3.53 7.95 1.09
N LEU A 443 3.75 7.27 2.22
CA LEU A 443 4.83 6.31 2.37
C LEU A 443 4.35 4.94 1.89
N PHE A 444 5.03 4.39 0.89
CA PHE A 444 4.82 3.02 0.43
C PHE A 444 5.95 2.12 0.94
N GLY A 445 5.63 0.90 1.38
CA GLY A 445 6.63 -0.07 1.84
C GLY A 445 6.75 -0.16 3.37
N LEU A 446 7.91 -0.62 3.84
CA LEU A 446 8.17 -0.84 5.26
C LEU A 446 8.53 0.46 5.99
N PRO A 447 7.87 0.78 7.11
CA PRO A 447 8.25 1.89 7.95
C PRO A 447 9.48 1.48 8.78
N GLN A 448 10.60 2.16 8.54
CA GLN A 448 11.90 1.93 9.19
C GLN A 448 12.16 2.90 10.32
#